data_AF-A0A2U1M2T5-F1
#
_entry.id   AF-A0A2U1M2T5-F1
#
_cell.length_a   1.000
_cell.length_b   1.000
_cell.length_c   1.000
_cell.angle_alpha   90.00
_cell.angle_beta   90.00
_cell.angle_gamma   90.00
#
_symmetry.space_group_name_H-M   'P 1'
#
loop_
_entity.id
_entity.type
_entity.pdbx_description
1 polymer ?
#
loop_
_entity_poly.entity_id
_entity_poly.type
_entity_poly.pdbx_seq_one_letter_code
_entity_poly.pdbx_strand_id
1 'polypeptide(L)'
;MVTGQEKGNGSNSDLHDKDNGKISQVFRNVSSKSTECDIFDGRWVRDDTKPYYEAGSCRYVERAFNCHRNKRPDNDFVKWRWQPYGCELPSLNATEFLERLRGKKVVFVGDSINRNMCESLICILRNSLMNKRRVYEIPGSLEFQKHGHRTFRFQASFPHIQLQDIDYKCTVVYIKSPFLVRGSSFNAKNDSFATLRLDLMDSMTSSYKDADILIFNTGHWWTHEKTSRGGGQWNSGGKCHKETEPIFNTSHLTNYPPKMLAFDSVLRVMKTPVTFLNITRLTDYRKDGHPSIYRRFHHKAIKPQVGALPPQDCGHWCLPGVPDTWNELLYASLLKTGRGSSRS
;
A
#
# COMPACT_ATOMS: atom_id res chain seq x y z
N MET A 1 -3.50 -39.08 -3.84
CA MET A 1 -4.84 -39.63 -4.09
C MET A 1 -5.37 -40.17 -2.78
N VAL A 2 -6.21 -39.41 -2.08
CA VAL A 2 -7.15 -39.95 -1.10
C VAL A 2 -8.43 -39.16 -1.31
N THR A 3 -9.42 -39.87 -1.85
CA THR A 3 -10.80 -39.46 -2.10
C THR A 3 -11.61 -39.65 -0.82
N GLY A 4 -12.48 -38.69 -0.51
CA GLY A 4 -13.55 -38.86 0.47
C GLY A 4 -14.78 -38.10 0.00
N GLN A 5 -15.71 -38.82 -0.62
CA GLN A 5 -17.08 -38.39 -0.91
C GLN A 5 -17.97 -38.78 0.27
N GLU A 6 -18.85 -37.88 0.70
CA GLU A 6 -20.10 -38.27 1.35
C GLU A 6 -21.26 -37.45 0.76
N LYS A 7 -22.32 -38.16 0.36
CA LYS A 7 -23.65 -37.65 0.02
C LYS A 7 -24.66 -38.41 0.90
N GLY A 8 -25.69 -37.71 1.40
CA GLY A 8 -27.00 -38.33 1.64
C GLY A 8 -27.77 -37.91 2.90
N ASN A 9 -28.62 -36.88 2.75
CA ASN A 9 -29.92 -36.57 3.37
C ASN A 9 -30.44 -37.31 4.63
N GLY A 10 -31.02 -36.49 5.54
CA GLY A 10 -32.09 -36.86 6.47
C GLY A 10 -32.73 -35.62 7.10
N SER A 11 -34.04 -35.43 6.88
CA SER A 11 -34.89 -34.32 7.32
C SER A 11 -35.52 -34.55 8.70
N ASN A 12 -35.60 -33.55 9.59
CA ASN A 12 -36.89 -33.10 10.17
C ASN A 12 -36.78 -31.80 11.00
N SER A 13 -37.69 -30.87 10.67
CA SER A 13 -38.51 -29.98 11.51
C SER A 13 -37.96 -29.23 12.76
N ASP A 14 -38.18 -27.92 12.71
CA ASP A 14 -38.72 -27.05 13.77
C ASP A 14 -37.86 -26.69 14.98
N LEU A 15 -37.18 -25.54 14.88
CA LEU A 15 -37.08 -24.56 15.96
C LEU A 15 -37.13 -23.15 15.36
N HIS A 16 -38.33 -22.59 15.29
CA HIS A 16 -38.56 -21.20 14.94
C HIS A 16 -38.26 -20.28 16.14
N ASP A 17 -37.47 -19.25 15.84
CA ASP A 17 -37.61 -17.87 16.30
C ASP A 17 -37.01 -17.44 17.66
N LYS A 18 -36.38 -16.24 17.60
CA LYS A 18 -35.96 -15.31 18.68
C LYS A 18 -34.45 -15.10 18.85
N ASP A 19 -33.78 -14.52 17.85
CA ASP A 19 -32.59 -13.68 18.16
C ASP A 19 -32.25 -12.56 17.16
N ASN A 20 -32.95 -12.44 16.03
CA ASN A 20 -32.65 -11.41 15.02
C ASN A 20 -33.16 -9.99 15.36
N GLY A 21 -33.75 -9.78 16.54
CA GLY A 21 -34.25 -8.47 16.99
C GLY A 21 -33.28 -7.67 17.87
N LYS A 22 -32.19 -8.28 18.37
CA LYS A 22 -31.27 -7.63 19.33
C LYS A 22 -30.04 -7.00 18.68
N ILE A 23 -29.63 -7.45 17.49
CA ILE A 23 -28.44 -6.92 16.81
C ILE A 23 -28.74 -5.57 16.12
N SER A 24 -29.99 -5.31 15.75
CA SER A 24 -30.42 -4.08 15.08
C SER A 24 -30.66 -2.89 16.02
N GLN A 25 -30.71 -3.12 17.35
CA GLN A 25 -30.92 -2.04 18.34
C GLN A 25 -29.65 -1.55 19.04
N VAL A 26 -28.50 -2.22 18.88
CA VAL A 26 -27.22 -1.75 19.44
C VAL A 26 -26.64 -0.56 18.66
N PHE A 27 -27.14 -0.28 17.45
CA PHE A 27 -26.69 0.82 16.60
C PHE A 27 -27.40 2.16 16.81
N ARG A 28 -28.13 2.39 17.92
CA ARG A 28 -28.93 3.62 18.07
C ARG A 28 -28.75 4.50 19.30
N ASN A 29 -27.81 4.23 20.20
CA ASN A 29 -27.57 5.17 21.31
C ASN A 29 -26.09 5.39 21.61
N VAL A 30 -25.43 6.19 20.76
CA VAL A 30 -24.36 7.11 21.19
C VAL A 30 -24.51 8.41 20.39
N SER A 31 -25.16 9.41 20.98
CA SER A 31 -25.05 10.83 20.62
C SER A 31 -24.57 11.51 21.91
N SER A 32 -23.49 12.28 21.98
CA SER A 32 -22.87 13.20 21.02
C SER A 32 -21.42 13.51 21.44
N LYS A 33 -20.48 13.69 20.49
CA LYS A 33 -19.41 14.73 20.50
C LYS A 33 -18.36 14.53 19.40
N SER A 34 -18.26 15.55 18.54
CA SER A 34 -17.46 15.73 17.31
C SER A 34 -17.86 14.84 16.12
N THR A 35 -18.33 15.46 15.05
CA THR A 35 -18.36 14.88 13.69
C THR A 35 -16.91 14.73 13.22
N GLU A 36 -16.24 13.72 13.73
CA GLU A 36 -14.89 13.39 13.32
C GLU A 36 -14.92 12.96 11.84
N CYS A 37 -14.30 13.75 10.96
CA CYS A 37 -14.28 13.43 9.54
C CYS A 37 -13.54 12.09 9.31
N ASP A 38 -14.23 11.14 8.68
CA ASP A 38 -13.61 9.95 8.12
C ASP A 38 -12.96 10.31 6.78
N ILE A 39 -11.64 10.47 6.78
CA ILE A 39 -10.86 10.81 5.60
C ILE A 39 -10.76 9.65 4.59
N PHE A 40 -11.21 8.45 4.96
CA PHE A 40 -11.21 7.25 4.10
C PHE A 40 -12.54 7.01 3.40
N ASP A 41 -13.59 7.78 3.72
CA ASP A 41 -14.88 7.76 3.05
C ASP A 41 -15.10 9.00 2.16
N GLY A 42 -15.31 8.77 0.87
CA GLY A 42 -15.18 9.81 -0.14
C GLY A 42 -15.32 9.32 -1.57
N ARG A 43 -14.81 10.13 -2.50
CA ARG A 43 -14.81 9.86 -3.94
C ARG A 43 -13.53 10.33 -4.62
N TRP A 44 -13.24 9.74 -5.77
CA TRP A 44 -12.19 10.24 -6.67
C TRP A 44 -12.71 11.40 -7.50
N VAL A 45 -11.95 12.49 -7.51
CA VAL A 45 -12.20 13.69 -8.32
C VAL A 45 -11.00 13.96 -9.20
N ARG A 46 -11.23 14.52 -10.39
CA ARG A 46 -10.14 14.90 -11.29
C ARG A 46 -9.42 16.14 -10.73
N ASP A 47 -8.10 16.14 -10.83
CA ASP A 47 -7.24 17.21 -10.36
C ASP A 47 -6.01 17.34 -11.29
N ASP A 48 -6.02 18.37 -12.11
CA ASP A 48 -4.98 18.58 -13.12
C ASP A 48 -3.63 19.04 -12.51
N THR A 49 -3.62 19.45 -11.23
CA THR A 49 -2.40 19.83 -10.49
C THR A 49 -1.54 18.63 -10.11
N LYS A 50 -2.13 17.41 -10.09
CA LYS A 50 -1.39 16.16 -9.87
C LYS A 50 -0.55 15.79 -11.09
N PRO A 51 0.54 15.00 -10.94
CA PRO A 51 1.06 14.38 -9.72
C PRO A 51 2.07 15.26 -8.94
N TYR A 52 2.48 14.83 -7.74
CA TYR A 52 3.47 15.54 -6.89
C TYR A 52 4.89 15.60 -7.46
N TYR A 53 5.19 14.77 -8.45
CA TYR A 53 6.48 14.73 -9.12
C TYR A 53 6.29 14.28 -10.57
N GLU A 54 7.08 14.85 -11.48
CA GLU A 54 6.97 14.56 -12.90
C GLU A 54 7.12 13.06 -13.17
N ALA A 55 6.22 12.52 -13.99
CA ALA A 55 6.18 11.11 -14.27
C ALA A 55 7.46 10.63 -14.98
N GLY A 56 8.06 9.55 -14.48
CA GLY A 56 9.33 9.02 -14.99
C GLY A 56 10.59 9.76 -14.53
N SER A 57 10.47 10.90 -13.84
CA SER A 57 11.63 11.71 -13.37
C SER A 57 12.35 11.14 -12.13
N CYS A 58 11.65 10.35 -11.31
CA CYS A 58 12.19 9.82 -10.07
C CYS A 58 13.00 8.54 -10.29
N ARG A 59 14.31 8.59 -10.01
CA ARG A 59 15.24 7.45 -10.20
C ARG A 59 15.02 6.27 -9.25
N TYR A 60 14.24 6.45 -8.19
CA TYR A 60 14.02 5.43 -7.15
C TYR A 60 12.83 4.53 -7.43
N VAL A 61 11.97 4.91 -8.37
CA VAL A 61 10.88 4.06 -8.85
C VAL A 61 11.48 2.86 -9.58
N GLU A 62 11.21 1.66 -9.07
CA GLU A 62 11.58 0.42 -9.73
C GLU A 62 11.01 0.35 -11.14
N ARG A 63 11.76 -0.28 -12.05
CA ARG A 63 11.33 -0.44 -13.44
C ARG A 63 9.95 -1.10 -13.56
N ALA A 64 9.59 -1.98 -12.62
CA ALA A 64 8.29 -2.66 -12.61
C ALA A 64 7.10 -1.69 -12.44
N PHE A 65 7.28 -0.58 -11.72
CA PHE A 65 6.21 0.38 -11.39
C PHE A 65 6.26 1.65 -12.27
N ASN A 66 7.32 1.84 -13.05
CA ASN A 66 7.52 3.03 -13.87
C ASN A 66 6.80 2.93 -15.24
N CYS A 67 5.48 3.03 -15.23
CA CYS A 67 4.64 2.87 -16.42
C CYS A 67 4.99 3.85 -17.56
N HIS A 68 5.34 5.09 -17.21
CA HIS A 68 5.73 6.13 -18.17
C HIS A 68 7.05 5.80 -18.87
N ARG A 69 8.09 5.40 -18.12
CA ARG A 69 9.34 4.91 -18.74
C ARG A 69 9.14 3.61 -19.53
N ASN A 70 8.15 2.82 -19.15
CA ASN A 70 7.77 1.59 -19.86
C ASN A 70 6.82 1.82 -21.04
N LYS A 71 6.53 3.09 -21.38
CA LYS A 71 5.75 3.50 -22.56
C LYS A 71 4.27 3.13 -22.51
N ARG A 72 3.66 3.18 -21.32
CA ARG A 72 2.20 3.25 -21.20
C ARG A 72 1.70 4.52 -21.92
N PRO A 73 0.72 4.42 -22.83
CA PRO A 73 0.34 5.54 -23.70
C PRO A 73 -0.62 6.54 -23.05
N ASP A 74 -1.47 6.10 -22.13
CA ASP A 74 -2.40 6.95 -21.40
C ASP A 74 -1.75 7.53 -20.13
N ASN A 75 -2.11 8.77 -19.78
CA ASN A 75 -1.58 9.47 -18.61
C ASN A 75 -2.67 9.93 -17.61
N ASP A 76 -3.95 9.91 -17.98
CA ASP A 76 -5.01 10.50 -17.15
C ASP A 76 -5.20 9.82 -15.79
N PHE A 77 -4.74 8.58 -15.63
CA PHE A 77 -4.76 7.86 -14.36
C PHE A 77 -3.97 8.57 -13.24
N VAL A 78 -3.04 9.48 -13.56
CA VAL A 78 -2.31 10.27 -12.54
C VAL A 78 -3.05 11.53 -12.09
N LYS A 79 -4.15 11.89 -12.77
CA LYS A 79 -4.90 13.15 -12.57
C LYS A 79 -6.08 12.99 -11.62
N TRP A 80 -5.99 12.05 -10.68
CA TRP A 80 -7.06 11.74 -9.73
C TRP A 80 -6.61 12.06 -8.30
N ARG A 81 -7.46 12.75 -7.55
CA ARG A 81 -7.30 13.05 -6.12
C ARG A 81 -8.49 12.46 -5.34
N TRP A 82 -8.22 11.98 -4.13
CA TRP A 82 -9.26 11.55 -3.21
C TRP A 82 -9.87 12.75 -2.48
N GLN A 83 -11.19 12.84 -2.47
CA GLN A 83 -11.98 13.86 -1.78
C GLN A 83 -12.89 13.19 -0.75
N PRO A 84 -12.61 13.31 0.56
CA PRO A 84 -13.52 12.86 1.60
C PRO A 84 -14.87 13.58 1.52
N TYR A 85 -15.95 12.92 1.95
CA TYR A 85 -17.29 13.55 1.94
C TYR A 85 -17.48 14.56 3.07
N GLY A 86 -16.91 14.28 4.24
CA GLY A 86 -17.14 15.07 5.46
C GLY A 86 -16.16 16.21 5.70
N CYS A 87 -15.10 16.35 4.89
CA CYS A 87 -14.09 17.38 5.06
C CYS A 87 -13.17 17.54 3.84
N GLU A 88 -12.35 18.58 3.88
CA GLU A 88 -11.23 18.76 2.97
C GLU A 88 -9.99 18.03 3.47
N LEU A 89 -9.41 17.20 2.60
CA LEU A 89 -8.13 16.55 2.88
C LEU A 89 -7.00 17.59 2.74
N PRO A 90 -6.13 17.78 3.74
CA PRO A 90 -5.01 18.69 3.59
C PRO A 90 -4.06 18.20 2.49
N SER A 91 -3.76 19.07 1.53
CA SER A 91 -2.77 18.80 0.50
C SER A 91 -1.42 18.47 1.13
N LEU A 92 -0.73 17.45 0.61
CA LEU A 92 0.58 17.04 1.12
C LEU A 92 1.62 18.12 0.79
N ASN A 93 2.13 18.78 1.83
CA ASN A 93 3.26 19.69 1.73
C ASN A 93 4.55 18.92 2.01
N ALA A 94 5.29 18.55 0.96
CA ALA A 94 6.46 17.68 1.08
C ALA A 94 7.62 18.33 1.87
N THR A 95 7.73 19.66 1.84
CA THR A 95 8.74 20.38 2.63
C THR A 95 8.39 20.35 4.11
N GLU A 96 7.13 20.64 4.46
CA GLU A 96 6.64 20.55 5.83
C GLU A 96 6.75 19.12 6.36
N PHE A 97 6.42 18.13 5.53
CA PHE A 97 6.52 16.73 5.92
C PHE A 97 7.98 16.33 6.20
N LEU A 98 8.94 16.79 5.40
CA LEU A 98 10.36 16.58 5.68
C LEU A 98 10.80 17.22 7.01
N GLU A 99 10.31 18.43 7.33
CA GLU A 99 10.59 19.09 8.61
C GLU A 99 10.07 18.27 9.80
N ARG A 100 8.85 17.73 9.69
CA ARG A 100 8.27 16.84 10.71
C ARG A 100 9.04 15.54 10.89
N LEU A 101 9.60 15.04 9.80
CA LEU A 101 10.43 13.83 9.78
C LEU A 101 11.87 14.11 10.19
N ARG A 102 12.27 15.35 10.46
CA ARG A 102 13.65 15.71 10.82
C ARG A 102 14.16 14.84 11.98
N GLY A 103 15.30 14.19 11.74
CA GLY A 103 15.96 13.27 12.66
C GLY A 103 15.25 11.92 12.87
N LYS A 104 14.12 11.67 12.21
CA LYS A 104 13.29 10.48 12.42
C LYS A 104 13.63 9.33 11.48
N LYS A 105 13.33 8.11 11.94
CA LYS A 105 13.38 6.86 11.19
C LYS A 105 11.96 6.37 10.88
N VAL A 106 11.55 6.48 9.63
CA VAL A 106 10.28 5.95 9.11
C VAL A 106 10.54 4.59 8.49
N VAL A 107 9.81 3.56 8.92
CA VAL A 107 10.02 2.19 8.46
C VAL A 107 8.72 1.60 7.92
N PHE A 108 8.75 1.23 6.64
CA PHE A 108 7.74 0.45 5.95
C PHE A 108 8.09 -1.02 6.09
N VAL A 109 7.21 -1.82 6.69
CA VAL A 109 7.41 -3.26 6.90
C VAL A 109 6.26 -4.03 6.28
N GLY A 110 6.54 -4.79 5.24
CA GLY A 110 5.45 -5.52 4.58
C GLY A 110 5.80 -6.15 3.26
N ASP A 111 4.76 -6.30 2.43
CA ASP A 111 4.86 -6.88 1.10
C ASP A 111 5.21 -5.85 0.00
N SER A 112 5.14 -6.29 -1.26
CA SER A 112 5.51 -5.47 -2.41
C SER A 112 4.60 -4.24 -2.63
N ILE A 113 3.38 -4.23 -2.08
CA ILE A 113 2.50 -3.07 -2.09
C ILE A 113 3.01 -1.99 -1.14
N ASN A 114 3.54 -2.41 0.01
CA ASN A 114 4.18 -1.47 0.94
C ASN A 114 5.48 -0.91 0.38
N ARG A 115 6.23 -1.70 -0.39
CA ARG A 115 7.36 -1.19 -1.21
C ARG A 115 6.89 -0.12 -2.20
N ASN A 116 5.79 -0.38 -2.89
CA ASN A 116 5.18 0.55 -3.85
C ASN A 116 4.84 1.91 -3.20
N MET A 117 4.26 1.87 -1.99
CA MET A 117 3.97 3.06 -1.19
C MET A 117 5.23 3.78 -0.71
N CYS A 118 6.24 3.04 -0.27
CA CYS A 118 7.52 3.60 0.18
C CYS A 118 8.25 4.33 -0.97
N GLU A 119 8.32 3.74 -2.16
CA GLU A 119 8.92 4.38 -3.33
C GLU A 119 8.19 5.66 -3.74
N SER A 120 6.86 5.66 -3.68
CA SER A 120 6.05 6.87 -3.88
C SER A 120 6.42 7.97 -2.89
N LEU A 121 6.47 7.66 -1.58
CA LEU A 121 6.81 8.64 -0.55
C LEU A 121 8.20 9.23 -0.80
N ILE A 122 9.18 8.38 -1.12
CA ILE A 122 10.55 8.82 -1.42
C ILE A 122 10.56 9.80 -2.59
N CYS A 123 9.78 9.54 -3.64
CA CYS A 123 9.72 10.41 -4.81
C CYS A 123 9.00 11.74 -4.54
N ILE A 124 7.92 11.72 -3.75
CA ILE A 124 7.22 12.93 -3.30
C ILE A 124 8.19 13.84 -2.52
N LEU A 125 8.83 13.30 -1.48
CA LEU A 125 9.75 14.05 -0.63
C LEU A 125 11.02 14.49 -1.38
N ARG A 126 11.53 13.66 -2.29
CA ARG A 126 12.69 14.04 -3.12
C ARG A 126 12.39 15.22 -4.02
N ASN A 127 11.16 15.32 -4.52
CA ASN A 127 10.82 16.34 -5.51
C ASN A 127 10.82 17.76 -4.91
N SER A 128 10.52 17.91 -3.62
CA SER A 128 10.58 19.20 -2.92
C SER A 128 12.01 19.71 -2.68
N LEU A 129 13.03 18.86 -2.82
CA LEU A 129 14.42 19.28 -2.69
C LEU A 129 14.91 20.01 -3.95
N MET A 130 15.56 21.15 -3.73
CA MET A 130 16.31 21.89 -4.76
C MET A 130 17.38 20.98 -5.41
N ASN A 131 18.21 20.34 -4.58
CA ASN A 131 19.20 19.37 -5.03
C ASN A 131 18.71 17.94 -4.77
N LYS A 132 18.08 17.35 -5.77
CA LYS A 132 17.53 15.99 -5.74
C LYS A 132 18.57 14.87 -5.58
N ARG A 133 19.89 15.19 -5.60
CA ARG A 133 20.99 14.24 -5.28
C ARG A 133 21.21 14.06 -3.79
N ARG A 134 20.63 14.94 -2.96
CA ARG A 134 20.69 14.85 -1.49
C ARG A 134 19.75 13.80 -0.90
N VAL A 135 18.97 13.13 -1.75
CA VAL A 135 18.40 11.82 -1.43
C VAL A 135 19.30 10.77 -2.03
N TYR A 136 19.70 9.79 -1.24
CA TYR A 136 20.48 8.65 -1.67
C TYR A 136 20.15 7.40 -0.85
N GLU A 137 20.31 6.26 -1.50
CA GLU A 137 20.18 4.96 -0.86
C GLU A 137 21.48 4.68 -0.11
N ILE A 138 21.36 4.33 1.18
CA ILE A 138 22.48 3.88 1.99
C ILE A 138 22.63 2.37 1.75
N PRO A 139 23.79 1.90 1.26
CA PRO A 139 24.03 0.47 1.13
C PRO A 139 23.97 -0.20 2.50
N GLY A 140 23.10 -1.21 2.66
CA GLY A 140 23.08 -2.08 3.84
C GLY A 140 24.13 -3.19 3.73
N SER A 141 24.10 -4.16 4.65
CA SER A 141 24.87 -5.40 4.49
C SER A 141 24.46 -6.12 3.20
N LEU A 142 25.35 -6.95 2.65
CA LEU A 142 25.02 -7.74 1.45
C LEU A 142 23.77 -8.59 1.65
N GLU A 143 23.58 -9.14 2.85
CA GLU A 143 22.39 -9.90 3.23
C GLU A 143 21.13 -9.03 3.23
N PHE A 144 21.19 -7.84 3.83
CA PHE A 144 20.08 -6.88 3.86
C PHE A 144 19.62 -6.52 2.45
N GLN A 145 20.57 -6.27 1.54
CA GLN A 145 20.29 -5.95 0.15
C GLN A 145 19.75 -7.15 -0.63
N LYS A 146 20.33 -8.35 -0.46
CA LYS A 146 19.86 -9.58 -1.11
C LYS A 146 18.40 -9.91 -0.77
N HIS A 147 17.96 -9.59 0.45
CA HIS A 147 16.57 -9.77 0.87
C HIS A 147 15.64 -8.64 0.40
N GLY A 148 16.16 -7.65 -0.35
CA GLY A 148 15.38 -6.58 -0.95
C GLY A 148 14.99 -5.48 0.03
N HIS A 149 15.70 -5.36 1.15
CA HIS A 149 15.54 -4.25 2.09
C HIS A 149 16.32 -3.03 1.60
N ARG A 150 15.80 -1.83 1.86
CA ARG A 150 16.34 -0.58 1.32
C ARG A 150 16.26 0.53 2.35
N THR A 151 17.30 1.37 2.41
CA THR A 151 17.37 2.50 3.32
C THR A 151 17.70 3.76 2.54
N PHE A 152 16.91 4.81 2.70
CA PHE A 152 17.13 6.10 2.05
C PHE A 152 17.36 7.16 3.10
N ARG A 153 18.34 8.03 2.84
CA ARG A 153 18.59 9.21 3.66
C ARG A 153 18.24 10.47 2.89
N PHE A 154 17.55 11.38 3.57
CA PHE A 154 17.26 12.72 3.07
C PHE A 154 18.21 13.69 3.75
N GLN A 155 18.98 14.39 2.91
CA GLN A 155 19.80 15.49 3.37
C GLN A 155 19.30 16.83 2.84
N ALA A 156 19.38 17.87 3.67
CA ALA A 156 19.23 19.23 3.17
C ALA A 156 20.60 19.79 2.76
N SER A 157 20.59 20.79 1.88
CA SER A 157 21.80 21.55 1.54
C SER A 157 21.39 22.94 1.11
N PHE A 158 21.78 23.95 1.88
CA PHE A 158 21.67 25.35 1.48
C PHE A 158 23.06 25.82 1.04
N PRO A 159 23.24 26.23 -0.24
CA PRO A 159 24.54 26.63 -0.76
C PRO A 159 25.21 27.80 -0.02
N HIS A 160 24.47 28.57 0.78
CA HIS A 160 24.93 29.81 1.39
C HIS A 160 24.85 29.84 2.93
N ILE A 161 24.55 28.72 3.61
CA ILE A 161 24.48 28.68 5.08
C ILE A 161 25.25 27.47 5.61
N GLN A 162 26.38 27.72 6.29
CA GLN A 162 27.18 26.72 7.00
C GLN A 162 26.59 26.36 8.38
N LEU A 163 25.28 26.08 8.45
CA LEU A 163 24.68 25.58 9.69
C LEU A 163 24.41 24.08 9.55
N GLN A 164 25.11 23.31 10.38
CA GLN A 164 25.01 21.85 10.49
C GLN A 164 23.62 21.36 10.95
N ASP A 165 22.77 22.30 11.37
CA ASP A 165 21.39 22.11 11.85
C ASP A 165 20.32 22.09 10.75
N ILE A 166 20.70 22.37 9.50
CA ILE A 166 19.71 22.43 8.41
C ILE A 166 19.43 21.05 7.79
N ASP A 167 20.31 20.06 7.99
CA ASP A 167 20.12 18.71 7.45
C ASP A 167 18.90 18.01 8.09
N TYR A 168 17.93 17.58 7.27
CA TYR A 168 16.78 16.81 7.75
C TYR A 168 17.22 15.56 8.51
N LYS A 169 18.33 14.91 8.12
CA LYS A 169 18.86 13.68 8.75
C LYS A 169 17.81 12.56 8.92
N CYS A 170 16.70 12.61 8.19
CA CYS A 170 15.64 11.62 8.28
C CYS A 170 15.93 10.42 7.38
N THR A 171 15.43 9.25 7.78
CA THR A 171 15.59 8.01 7.03
C THR A 171 14.24 7.38 6.73
N VAL A 172 14.09 6.89 5.51
CA VAL A 172 12.94 6.09 5.08
C VAL A 172 13.47 4.70 4.73
N VAL A 173 12.98 3.69 5.42
CA VAL A 173 13.44 2.31 5.31
C VAL A 173 12.30 1.45 4.81
N TYR A 174 12.57 0.54 3.87
CA TYR A 174 11.68 -0.54 3.49
C TYR A 174 12.28 -1.88 3.93
N ILE A 175 11.51 -2.64 4.69
CA ILE A 175 11.84 -3.98 5.15
C ILE A 175 10.81 -4.94 4.56
N LYS A 176 11.32 -5.84 3.73
CA LYS A 176 10.52 -6.87 3.06
C LYS A 176 10.18 -7.95 4.07
N SER A 177 8.93 -7.95 4.52
CA SER A 177 8.36 -9.02 5.34
C SER A 177 6.93 -9.28 4.88
N PRO A 178 6.74 -10.05 3.79
CA PRO A 178 5.45 -10.09 3.10
C PRO A 178 4.29 -10.63 3.95
N PHE A 179 4.61 -11.47 4.94
CA PHE A 179 3.64 -12.09 5.84
C PHE A 179 3.75 -11.56 7.29
N LEU A 180 4.72 -10.68 7.60
CA LEU A 180 5.08 -10.19 8.96
C LEU A 180 5.54 -11.26 9.96
N VAL A 181 5.30 -12.53 9.65
CA VAL A 181 5.65 -13.71 10.44
C VAL A 181 6.74 -14.52 9.72
N ARG A 182 7.37 -15.43 10.47
CA ARG A 182 8.48 -16.22 9.97
C ARG A 182 8.04 -17.21 8.89
N GLY A 183 8.58 -17.03 7.68
CA GLY A 183 8.49 -18.00 6.61
C GLY A 183 9.68 -18.94 6.57
N SER A 184 9.47 -20.16 6.08
CA SER A 184 10.52 -21.12 5.76
C SER A 184 10.20 -21.80 4.44
N SER A 185 11.20 -21.97 3.59
CA SER A 185 11.06 -22.68 2.33
C SER A 185 11.89 -23.95 2.39
N PHE A 186 11.26 -25.08 2.08
CA PHE A 186 11.90 -26.38 2.06
C PHE A 186 11.97 -26.87 0.62
N ASN A 187 13.17 -27.27 0.18
CA ASN A 187 13.38 -27.87 -1.12
C ASN A 187 13.45 -29.39 -0.93
N ALA A 188 12.41 -30.10 -1.35
CA ALA A 188 12.45 -31.54 -1.57
C ALA A 188 12.96 -31.82 -2.99
N LYS A 189 13.41 -33.07 -3.25
CA LYS A 189 14.05 -33.45 -4.53
C LYS A 189 13.26 -33.07 -5.79
N ASN A 190 11.92 -33.02 -5.73
CA ASN A 190 11.04 -32.68 -6.85
C ASN A 190 9.98 -31.61 -6.53
N ASP A 191 9.97 -31.06 -5.31
CA ASP A 191 8.96 -30.07 -4.92
C ASP A 191 9.52 -29.09 -3.90
N SER A 192 9.08 -27.84 -3.96
CA SER A 192 9.45 -26.81 -2.99
C SER A 192 8.19 -26.29 -2.34
N PHE A 193 8.07 -26.45 -1.03
CA PHE A 193 6.92 -25.92 -0.28
C PHE A 193 7.37 -24.85 0.71
N ALA A 194 6.55 -23.82 0.85
CA ALA A 194 6.75 -22.73 1.81
C ALA A 194 5.78 -22.91 2.97
N THR A 195 6.29 -22.75 4.19
CA THR A 195 5.51 -22.81 5.44
C THR A 195 5.64 -21.49 6.18
N LEU A 196 4.56 -21.09 6.87
CA LEU A 196 4.55 -19.92 7.75
C LEU A 196 4.38 -20.37 9.20
N ARG A 197 5.16 -19.75 10.10
CA ARG A 197 5.01 -19.89 11.54
C ARG A 197 4.28 -18.67 12.08
N LEU A 198 2.96 -18.78 12.21
CA LEU A 198 2.07 -17.68 12.60
C LEU A 198 2.30 -17.17 14.04
N ASP A 199 2.95 -17.99 14.86
CA ASP A 199 3.30 -17.71 16.26
C ASP A 199 4.66 -17.00 16.41
N LEU A 200 5.43 -16.85 15.33
CA LEU A 200 6.76 -16.26 15.35
C LEU A 200 6.84 -15.07 14.40
N MET A 201 7.26 -13.92 14.93
CA MET A 201 7.53 -12.74 14.13
C MET A 201 8.72 -12.97 13.18
N ASP A 202 8.71 -12.23 12.07
CA ASP A 202 9.80 -12.20 11.09
C ASP A 202 11.15 -11.92 11.79
N SER A 203 12.24 -12.52 11.28
CA SER A 203 13.59 -12.34 11.83
C SER A 203 14.05 -10.88 11.80
N MET A 204 13.49 -10.05 10.92
CA MET A 204 13.80 -8.63 10.82
C MET A 204 13.15 -7.76 11.88
N THR A 205 12.32 -8.31 12.75
CA THR A 205 11.62 -7.55 13.81
C THR A 205 12.55 -6.75 14.72
N SER A 206 13.76 -7.24 14.98
CA SER A 206 14.75 -6.52 15.78
C SER A 206 15.31 -5.26 15.10
N SER A 207 15.30 -5.20 13.77
CA SER A 207 15.97 -4.14 12.99
C SER A 207 15.22 -2.80 12.93
N TYR A 208 13.97 -2.78 13.41
CA TYR A 208 13.09 -1.61 13.37
C TYR A 208 12.47 -1.25 14.73
N LYS A 209 13.05 -1.74 15.83
CA LYS A 209 12.62 -1.39 17.20
C LYS A 209 12.87 0.08 17.56
N ASP A 210 13.83 0.71 16.88
CA ASP A 210 14.23 2.11 17.00
C ASP A 210 13.47 3.05 16.05
N ALA A 211 12.45 2.56 15.33
CA ALA A 211 11.67 3.37 14.41
C ALA A 211 10.79 4.39 15.15
N ASP A 212 10.76 5.63 14.68
CA ASP A 212 9.82 6.66 15.15
C ASP A 212 8.41 6.44 14.59
N ILE A 213 8.33 5.95 13.34
CA ILE A 213 7.08 5.70 12.63
C ILE A 213 7.18 4.34 11.94
N LEU A 214 6.26 3.44 12.29
CA LEU A 214 6.12 2.13 11.67
C LEU A 214 4.86 2.09 10.81
N ILE A 215 5.01 1.70 9.54
CA ILE A 215 3.92 1.47 8.61
C ILE A 215 3.95 0.00 8.23
N PHE A 216 2.96 -0.76 8.70
CA PHE A 216 2.82 -2.17 8.38
C PHE A 216 1.83 -2.39 7.26
N ASN A 217 2.09 -3.39 6.43
CA ASN A 217 1.11 -3.93 5.50
C ASN A 217 1.37 -5.43 5.28
N THR A 218 0.29 -6.19 5.16
CA THR A 218 0.34 -7.55 4.64
C THR A 218 -1.02 -7.92 4.06
N GLY A 219 -1.03 -8.44 2.83
CA GLY A 219 -2.31 -8.82 2.21
C GLY A 219 -2.17 -9.38 0.80
N HIS A 220 -1.21 -8.88 0.02
CA HIS A 220 -1.03 -9.29 -1.37
C HIS A 220 -0.54 -10.75 -1.44
N TRP A 221 0.29 -11.18 -0.50
CA TRP A 221 0.86 -12.53 -0.49
C TRP A 221 -0.06 -13.61 0.10
N TRP A 222 -1.08 -13.22 0.87
CA TRP A 222 -2.11 -14.13 1.41
C TRP A 222 -3.15 -14.55 0.37
N THR A 223 -3.15 -13.90 -0.80
CA THR A 223 -4.13 -14.16 -1.86
C THR A 223 -3.47 -15.05 -2.92
N HIS A 224 -3.81 -16.34 -2.93
CA HIS A 224 -3.21 -17.33 -3.83
C HIS A 224 -3.68 -17.20 -5.29
N GLU A 225 -4.90 -16.68 -5.50
CA GLU A 225 -5.48 -16.45 -6.83
C GLU A 225 -4.94 -15.14 -7.43
N LYS A 226 -3.67 -15.15 -7.81
CA LYS A 226 -3.00 -14.00 -8.43
C LYS A 226 -3.46 -13.88 -9.90
N THR A 227 -4.44 -13.01 -10.14
CA THR A 227 -4.74 -12.25 -11.38
C THR A 227 -4.73 -13.00 -12.74
N SER A 228 -4.90 -14.33 -12.76
CA SER A 228 -4.75 -15.12 -14.00
C SER A 228 -5.99 -15.90 -14.43
N ARG A 229 -7.05 -15.94 -13.61
CA ARG A 229 -8.30 -16.63 -13.96
C ARG A 229 -9.32 -15.61 -14.46
N GLY A 230 -9.11 -15.17 -15.70
CA GLY A 230 -10.00 -14.24 -16.39
C GLY A 230 -11.47 -14.61 -16.23
N GLY A 231 -12.27 -13.65 -15.79
CA GLY A 231 -13.70 -13.78 -15.49
C GLY A 231 -14.16 -12.91 -14.32
N GLY A 232 -13.25 -12.48 -13.43
CA GLY A 232 -13.55 -11.63 -12.26
C GLY A 232 -13.20 -10.15 -12.42
N GLN A 233 -13.41 -9.36 -11.36
CA GLN A 233 -12.93 -7.97 -11.27
C GLN A 233 -11.40 -7.92 -11.14
N TRP A 234 -10.77 -6.80 -11.47
CA TRP A 234 -9.31 -6.67 -11.52
C TRP A 234 -8.61 -7.08 -10.20
N ASN A 235 -9.28 -6.86 -9.07
CA ASN A 235 -8.82 -7.17 -7.72
C ASN A 235 -9.11 -8.62 -7.27
N SER A 236 -9.88 -9.38 -8.06
CA SER A 236 -10.38 -10.73 -7.74
C SER A 236 -10.12 -11.73 -8.87
N GLY A 237 -9.00 -11.60 -9.58
CA GLY A 237 -8.60 -12.53 -10.66
C GLY A 237 -8.86 -12.06 -12.09
N GLY A 238 -9.42 -10.86 -12.27
CA GLY A 238 -9.73 -10.22 -13.55
C GLY A 238 -8.56 -9.59 -14.31
N LYS A 239 -8.90 -8.85 -15.37
CA LYS A 239 -7.95 -8.10 -16.22
C LYS A 239 -8.07 -6.60 -15.92
N CYS A 240 -6.97 -5.86 -16.13
CA CYS A 240 -6.89 -4.40 -15.98
C CYS A 240 -6.32 -3.72 -17.24
N HIS A 241 -5.93 -4.48 -18.25
CA HIS A 241 -5.46 -3.92 -19.52
C HIS A 241 -6.59 -3.20 -20.25
N LYS A 242 -6.28 -2.00 -20.76
CA LYS A 242 -7.21 -1.04 -21.40
C LYS A 242 -8.13 -0.28 -20.44
N GLU A 243 -8.01 -0.49 -19.14
CA GLU A 243 -8.69 0.36 -18.16
C GLU A 243 -7.94 1.69 -18.03
N THR A 244 -8.59 2.79 -18.41
CA THR A 244 -8.01 4.15 -18.40
C THR A 244 -8.72 5.10 -17.44
N GLU A 245 -9.84 4.66 -16.85
CA GLU A 245 -10.63 5.45 -15.91
C GLU A 245 -11.00 4.65 -14.65
N PRO A 246 -11.19 5.32 -13.51
CA PRO A 246 -11.73 4.69 -12.31
C PRO A 246 -13.11 4.06 -12.54
N ILE A 247 -13.49 3.20 -11.61
CA ILE A 247 -14.89 2.78 -11.46
C ILE A 247 -15.67 3.98 -10.92
N PHE A 248 -16.78 4.34 -11.56
CA PHE A 248 -17.72 5.34 -11.01
C PHE A 248 -19.01 4.71 -10.48
N ASN A 249 -19.40 3.56 -11.03
CA ASN A 249 -20.58 2.82 -10.60
C ASN A 249 -20.25 1.93 -9.40
N THR A 250 -20.80 2.25 -8.22
CA THR A 250 -20.51 1.55 -6.97
C THR A 250 -21.00 0.10 -6.94
N SER A 251 -21.96 -0.27 -7.78
CA SER A 251 -22.41 -1.66 -7.96
C SER A 251 -21.31 -2.57 -8.52
N HIS A 252 -20.25 -1.99 -9.10
CA HIS A 252 -19.09 -2.72 -9.62
C HIS A 252 -17.96 -2.85 -8.60
N LEU A 253 -18.16 -2.43 -7.35
CA LEU A 253 -17.14 -2.56 -6.31
C LEU A 253 -17.31 -3.86 -5.54
N THR A 254 -16.19 -4.43 -5.11
CA THR A 254 -16.21 -5.65 -4.31
C THR A 254 -16.76 -5.40 -2.90
N ASN A 255 -17.36 -6.44 -2.32
CA ASN A 255 -17.70 -6.44 -0.91
C ASN A 255 -16.43 -6.33 -0.05
N TYR A 256 -16.58 -5.78 1.16
CA TYR A 256 -15.46 -5.64 2.08
C TYR A 256 -14.82 -7.01 2.37
N PRO A 257 -13.53 -7.21 2.08
CA PRO A 257 -12.95 -8.56 2.10
C PRO A 257 -12.97 -9.19 3.51
N PRO A 258 -13.22 -10.51 3.65
CA PRO A 258 -13.24 -11.19 4.96
C PRO A 258 -11.95 -11.00 5.78
N LYS A 259 -10.79 -10.94 5.11
CA LYS A 259 -9.50 -10.64 5.76
C LYS A 259 -9.46 -9.28 6.45
N MET A 260 -10.19 -8.30 5.91
CA MET A 260 -10.29 -6.98 6.52
C MET A 260 -11.23 -6.99 7.73
N LEU A 261 -12.33 -7.74 7.69
CA LEU A 261 -13.20 -7.96 8.86
C LEU A 261 -12.45 -8.63 10.03
N ALA A 262 -11.59 -9.60 9.72
CA ALA A 262 -10.71 -10.22 10.70
C ALA A 262 -9.73 -9.19 11.31
N PHE A 263 -9.14 -8.35 10.47
CA PHE A 263 -8.26 -7.27 10.91
C PHE A 263 -8.98 -6.26 11.82
N ASP A 264 -10.18 -5.82 11.47
CA ASP A 264 -11.00 -4.91 12.28
C ASP A 264 -11.34 -5.50 13.66
N SER A 265 -11.53 -6.81 13.73
CA SER A 265 -11.79 -7.52 14.99
C SER A 265 -10.55 -7.52 15.89
N VAL A 266 -9.35 -7.68 15.31
CA VAL A 266 -8.08 -7.58 16.05
C VAL A 266 -7.82 -6.16 16.52
N LEU A 267 -8.00 -5.15 15.64
CA LEU A 267 -7.79 -3.74 15.98
C LEU A 267 -8.56 -3.30 17.23
N ARG A 268 -9.79 -3.79 17.41
CA ARG A 268 -10.65 -3.48 18.56
C ARG A 268 -10.11 -3.96 19.90
N VAL A 269 -9.28 -5.01 19.91
CA VAL A 269 -8.73 -5.61 21.13
C VAL A 269 -7.23 -5.35 21.32
N MET A 270 -6.61 -4.59 20.41
CA MET A 270 -5.19 -4.24 20.53
C MET A 270 -4.95 -3.30 21.71
N LYS A 271 -3.98 -3.65 22.55
CA LYS A 271 -3.55 -2.81 23.70
C LYS A 271 -2.84 -1.53 23.25
N THR A 272 -2.04 -1.62 22.19
CA THR A 272 -1.30 -0.49 21.64
C THR A 272 -2.16 0.18 20.56
N PRO A 273 -2.49 1.47 20.69
CA PRO A 273 -3.30 2.17 19.69
C PRO A 273 -2.52 2.32 18.39
N VAL A 274 -3.11 1.82 17.30
CA VAL A 274 -2.59 1.92 15.94
C VAL A 274 -3.52 2.76 15.08
N THR A 275 -2.95 3.54 14.17
CA THR A 275 -3.73 4.28 13.17
C THR A 275 -3.95 3.37 11.97
N PHE A 276 -5.21 3.02 11.70
CA PHE A 276 -5.55 2.21 10.54
C PHE A 276 -5.78 3.10 9.32
N LEU A 277 -4.96 2.92 8.29
CA LEU A 277 -5.19 3.53 6.98
C LEU A 277 -6.14 2.63 6.17
N ASN A 278 -7.45 2.89 6.24
CA ASN A 278 -8.46 2.09 5.53
C ASN A 278 -8.50 2.43 4.03
N ILE A 279 -7.43 2.09 3.32
CA ILE A 279 -7.25 2.41 1.90
C ILE A 279 -7.90 1.38 0.96
N THR A 280 -8.53 0.32 1.48
CA THR A 280 -9.06 -0.78 0.67
C THR A 280 -10.14 -0.31 -0.29
N ARG A 281 -11.17 0.36 0.23
CA ARG A 281 -12.34 0.77 -0.58
C ARG A 281 -11.98 1.83 -1.61
N LEU A 282 -11.25 2.88 -1.21
CA LEU A 282 -10.82 3.92 -2.14
C LEU A 282 -9.92 3.38 -3.25
N THR A 283 -9.10 2.37 -2.95
CA THR A 283 -8.23 1.74 -3.93
C THR A 283 -9.01 0.87 -4.92
N ASP A 284 -10.13 0.28 -4.50
CA ASP A 284 -10.94 -0.61 -5.33
C ASP A 284 -11.49 0.07 -6.59
N TYR A 285 -11.72 1.38 -6.51
CA TYR A 285 -12.13 2.20 -7.66
C TYR A 285 -11.07 2.27 -8.76
N ARG A 286 -9.78 2.04 -8.44
CA ARG A 286 -8.66 2.49 -9.28
C ARG A 286 -8.11 1.44 -10.24
N LYS A 287 -9.00 0.73 -10.94
CA LYS A 287 -8.63 -0.25 -11.97
C LYS A 287 -7.71 0.31 -13.08
N ASP A 288 -7.73 1.62 -13.28
CA ASP A 288 -6.89 2.38 -14.20
C ASP A 288 -5.43 2.51 -13.74
N GLY A 289 -5.17 2.46 -12.44
CA GLY A 289 -3.86 2.79 -11.85
C GLY A 289 -2.78 1.71 -12.00
N HIS A 290 -3.08 0.56 -12.60
CA HIS A 290 -2.20 -0.59 -12.63
C HIS A 290 -1.16 -0.58 -13.77
N PRO A 291 0.04 -1.15 -13.57
CA PRO A 291 1.01 -1.32 -14.64
C PRO A 291 0.50 -2.17 -15.80
N SER A 292 -0.39 -3.13 -15.56
CA SER A 292 -0.92 -4.02 -16.59
C SER A 292 0.22 -4.69 -17.38
N ILE A 293 0.17 -4.69 -18.70
CA ILE A 293 1.22 -5.23 -19.58
C ILE A 293 2.50 -4.39 -19.60
N TYR A 294 2.48 -3.18 -19.03
CA TYR A 294 3.61 -2.26 -19.01
C TYR A 294 4.57 -2.54 -17.85
N ARG A 295 4.34 -3.56 -17.03
CA ARG A 295 5.33 -4.02 -16.05
C ARG A 295 6.54 -4.63 -16.76
N ARG A 296 7.74 -4.13 -16.44
CA ARG A 296 9.00 -4.71 -16.93
C ARG A 296 9.84 -5.25 -15.78
N PHE A 297 10.15 -6.55 -15.83
CA PHE A 297 11.14 -7.19 -14.98
C PHE A 297 12.56 -7.06 -15.57
N HIS A 298 13.60 -7.20 -14.75
CA HIS A 298 14.99 -7.14 -15.24
C HIS A 298 15.36 -8.36 -16.12
N HIS A 299 16.23 -8.10 -17.09
CA HIS A 299 16.96 -8.99 -18.03
C HIS A 299 16.26 -9.71 -19.21
N LYS A 300 14.95 -9.89 -19.27
CA LYS A 300 14.32 -10.38 -20.51
C LYS A 300 13.01 -9.66 -20.78
N ALA A 301 12.99 -8.87 -21.86
CA ALA A 301 11.73 -8.67 -22.57
C ALA A 301 11.26 -10.08 -22.95
N ILE A 302 10.23 -10.59 -22.28
CA ILE A 302 9.55 -11.79 -22.74
C ILE A 302 9.07 -11.40 -24.13
N LYS A 303 9.72 -11.93 -25.18
CA LYS A 303 9.17 -11.84 -26.53
C LYS A 303 7.81 -12.53 -26.43
N PRO A 304 6.70 -11.79 -26.59
CA PRO A 304 5.41 -12.44 -26.60
C PRO A 304 5.43 -13.48 -27.72
N GLN A 305 4.88 -14.67 -27.46
CA GLN A 305 4.58 -15.57 -28.57
C GLN A 305 3.68 -14.81 -29.55
N VAL A 306 3.91 -14.98 -30.85
CA VAL A 306 3.23 -14.24 -31.91
C VAL A 306 1.71 -14.28 -31.65
N GLY A 307 1.12 -13.12 -31.37
CA GLY A 307 -0.32 -12.94 -31.12
C GLY A 307 -0.78 -12.92 -29.65
N ALA A 308 0.06 -13.20 -28.65
CA ALA A 308 -0.34 -13.17 -27.24
C ALA A 308 0.13 -11.90 -26.51
N LEU A 309 -0.76 -11.26 -25.74
CA LEU A 309 -0.39 -10.14 -24.86
C LEU A 309 0.50 -10.63 -23.69
N PRO A 310 1.47 -9.83 -23.22
CA PRO A 310 2.21 -10.13 -22.00
C PRO A 310 1.28 -10.31 -20.78
N PRO A 311 1.70 -11.07 -19.75
CA PRO A 311 0.97 -11.15 -18.50
C PRO A 311 0.73 -9.76 -17.90
N GLN A 312 -0.47 -9.51 -17.42
CA GLN A 312 -0.84 -8.24 -16.81
C GLN A 312 -0.47 -8.24 -15.33
N ASP A 313 0.03 -7.11 -14.84
CA ASP A 313 0.06 -6.82 -13.41
C ASP A 313 -1.10 -5.93 -13.01
N CYS A 314 -2.09 -6.52 -12.33
CA CYS A 314 -3.22 -5.83 -11.71
C CYS A 314 -3.15 -5.83 -10.18
N GLY A 315 -1.99 -6.17 -9.61
CA GLY A 315 -1.75 -6.19 -8.17
C GLY A 315 -0.94 -5.00 -7.68
N HIS A 316 0.02 -4.54 -8.47
CA HIS A 316 0.85 -3.36 -8.17
C HIS A 316 0.33 -2.11 -8.87
N TRP A 317 0.99 -0.98 -8.62
CA TRP A 317 0.53 0.33 -9.04
C TRP A 317 1.60 1.08 -9.82
N CYS A 318 1.16 1.79 -10.86
CA CYS A 318 2.00 2.77 -11.53
C CYS A 318 2.43 3.88 -10.55
N LEU A 319 3.66 4.34 -10.70
CA LEU A 319 4.18 5.52 -10.00
C LEU A 319 4.61 6.61 -11.00
N PRO A 320 4.19 7.87 -10.82
CA PRO A 320 3.19 8.36 -9.84
C PRO A 320 1.80 7.75 -10.06
N GLY A 321 0.94 7.81 -9.04
CA GLY A 321 -0.39 7.18 -9.08
C GLY A 321 -1.03 6.95 -7.70
N VAL A 322 -1.83 5.89 -7.58
CA VAL A 322 -2.61 5.56 -6.37
C VAL A 322 -1.80 5.58 -5.06
N PRO A 323 -0.56 5.06 -5.00
CA PRO A 323 0.23 5.12 -3.77
C PRO A 323 0.60 6.54 -3.32
N ASP A 324 0.56 7.53 -4.21
CA ASP A 324 0.76 8.94 -3.82
C ASP A 324 -0.39 9.39 -2.91
N THR A 325 -1.63 9.02 -3.24
CA THR A 325 -2.81 9.30 -2.41
C THR A 325 -2.75 8.54 -1.07
N TRP A 326 -2.21 7.33 -1.02
CA TRP A 326 -2.00 6.65 0.26
C TRP A 326 -1.03 7.44 1.15
N ASN A 327 -0.01 8.06 0.58
CA ASN A 327 0.91 8.92 1.30
C ASN A 327 0.27 10.26 1.72
N GLU A 328 -0.69 10.80 0.95
CA GLU A 328 -1.53 11.93 1.39
C GLU A 328 -2.35 11.58 2.63
N LEU A 329 -2.97 10.40 2.65
CA LEU A 329 -3.74 9.90 3.79
C LEU A 329 -2.85 9.60 5.00
N LEU A 330 -1.65 9.06 4.79
CA LEU A 330 -0.65 8.89 5.84
C LEU A 330 -0.27 10.25 6.44
N TYR A 331 0.05 11.23 5.60
CA TYR A 331 0.40 12.59 6.03
C TYR A 331 -0.73 13.24 6.84
N ALA A 332 -1.97 13.22 6.32
CA ALA A 332 -3.15 13.75 7.02
C ALA A 332 -3.40 13.04 8.36
N SER A 333 -3.20 11.73 8.42
CA SER A 333 -3.35 10.94 9.65
C SER A 333 -2.28 11.29 10.70
N LEU A 334 -1.04 11.54 10.28
CA LEU A 334 0.04 11.98 11.15
C LEU A 334 -0.24 13.39 11.71
N LEU A 335 -0.74 14.30 10.88
CA LEU A 335 -1.18 15.63 11.33
C LEU A 335 -2.27 15.54 12.40
N LYS A 336 -3.30 14.72 12.15
CA LYS A 336 -4.44 14.54 13.08
C LYS A 336 -4.03 13.95 14.43
N THR A 337 -3.06 13.04 14.44
CA THR A 337 -2.60 12.38 15.68
C THR A 337 -1.51 13.16 16.41
N GLY A 338 -1.06 14.31 15.87
CA GLY A 338 0.08 15.08 16.40
C GLY A 338 1.41 14.33 16.32
N ARG A 339 1.47 13.16 15.67
CA ARG A 339 2.68 12.35 15.52
C ARG A 339 3.53 12.96 14.40
N GLY A 340 4.68 13.50 14.78
CA GLY A 340 5.55 14.28 13.87
C GLY A 340 5.52 15.79 14.13
N SER A 341 5.02 16.26 15.28
CA SER A 341 5.27 17.66 15.67
C SER A 341 6.74 17.86 16.03
N SER A 342 7.35 18.95 15.55
CA SER A 342 8.60 19.45 16.14
C SER A 342 8.31 19.73 17.61
N ARG A 343 9.14 19.19 18.52
CA ARG A 343 9.19 19.73 19.88
C ARG A 343 9.72 21.16 19.72
N SER A 344 8.87 22.14 20.04
CA SER A 344 9.24 23.55 20.18
C SER A 344 10.33 23.71 21.23
#